data_AF-A0A973DH11-F1
#
_entry.id   AF-A0A973DH11-F1
#
_cell.length_a   1.000
_cell.length_b   1.000
_cell.length_c   1.000
_cell.angle_alpha   90.00
_cell.angle_beta   90.00
_cell.angle_gamma   90.00
#
_symmetry.space_group_name_H-M   'P 1'
#
loop_
_entity.id
_entity.type
_entity.pdbx_description
1 polymer ?
#
loop_
_entity_poly.entity_id
_entity_poly.type
_entity_poly.pdbx_seq_one_letter_code
_entity_poly.pdbx_strand_id
1 'polypeptide(L)'
;MNPFLEELFDIIAIDAEYLNGYLTPGEMKYLNITLKSIEDLNSDFYTAEHGLNLEVLLFFLLKHLKDITLIWEDRSKKEILLRLYTSNIISGYDCFRFDLSKFEQTFNPSGQELTLYRIGRANETIESLGNSWAKDFTGLKNYVQASAIEVDTRPIFSIKISDSEVLCQGQSQESEFILNKNFKCSGIRLLRAEERSKIFI
;
A
#
# COMPACT_ATOMS: atom_id res chain seq x y z
N MET A 1 0.24 9.41 19.29
CA MET A 1 -0.65 10.31 18.51
C MET A 1 -1.74 10.79 19.47
N ASN A 2 -2.73 11.56 19.04
CA ASN A 2 -3.94 11.79 19.82
C ASN A 2 -4.85 10.55 19.70
N PRO A 3 -5.78 10.33 20.66
CA PRO A 3 -6.60 9.11 20.68
C PRO A 3 -7.45 8.91 19.42
N PHE A 4 -7.97 9.99 18.84
CA PHE A 4 -8.78 9.91 17.62
C PHE A 4 -7.97 9.40 16.43
N LEU A 5 -6.75 9.90 16.24
CA LEU A 5 -5.87 9.45 15.16
C LEU A 5 -5.42 8.00 15.37
N GLU A 6 -5.15 7.59 16.61
CA GLU A 6 -4.82 6.20 16.92
C GLU A 6 -5.97 5.27 16.55
N GLU A 7 -7.20 5.63 16.91
CA GLU A 7 -8.39 4.86 16.53
C GLU A 7 -8.67 4.91 15.02
N LEU A 8 -8.54 6.07 14.38
CA LEU A 8 -8.74 6.23 12.94
C LEU A 8 -7.78 5.33 12.17
N PHE A 9 -6.48 5.44 12.43
CA PHE A 9 -5.46 4.64 11.76
C PHE A 9 -5.55 3.16 12.13
N ASP A 10 -6.02 2.83 13.32
CA ASP A 10 -6.35 1.46 13.68
C ASP A 10 -7.46 0.90 12.78
N ILE A 11 -8.55 1.65 12.61
CA ILE A 11 -9.72 1.25 11.81
C ILE A 11 -9.38 1.11 10.34
N ILE A 12 -8.67 2.07 9.75
CA ILE A 12 -8.31 2.06 8.31
C ILE A 12 -7.00 1.29 8.04
N ALA A 13 -6.48 0.62 9.05
CA ALA A 13 -5.30 -0.23 9.01
C ALA A 13 -4.04 0.47 8.49
N ILE A 14 -3.81 1.74 8.86
CA ILE A 14 -2.50 2.38 8.66
C ILE A 14 -1.55 1.91 9.79
N ASP A 15 -0.34 1.50 9.41
CA ASP A 15 0.69 1.07 10.36
C ASP A 15 1.22 2.29 11.14
N ALA A 16 0.74 2.44 12.38
CA ALA A 16 1.07 3.56 13.24
C ALA A 16 2.55 3.62 13.62
N GLU A 17 3.22 2.47 13.74
CA GLU A 17 4.65 2.41 14.05
C GLU A 17 5.47 2.96 12.89
N TYR A 18 5.17 2.50 11.66
CA TYR A 18 5.79 3.05 10.47
C TYR A 18 5.45 4.54 10.29
N LEU A 19 4.21 4.93 10.54
CA LEU A 19 3.76 6.31 10.37
C LEU A 19 4.53 7.29 11.28
N ASN A 20 4.86 6.87 12.50
CA ASN A 20 5.68 7.65 13.43
C ASN A 20 7.11 7.90 12.94
N GLY A 21 7.68 6.97 12.15
CA GLY A 21 8.99 7.14 11.52
C GLY A 21 8.92 7.88 10.18
N TYR A 22 7.77 7.80 9.50
CA TYR A 22 7.53 8.44 8.20
C TYR A 22 7.27 9.95 8.32
N LEU A 23 6.49 10.38 9.32
CA LEU A 23 6.22 11.80 9.56
C LEU A 23 7.32 12.43 10.43
N THR A 24 7.75 13.62 10.05
CA THR A 24 8.62 14.44 10.92
C THR A 24 7.89 14.84 12.21
N PRO A 25 8.60 15.20 13.30
CA PRO A 25 7.96 15.67 14.52
C PRO A 25 7.03 16.88 14.31
N GLY A 26 7.36 17.76 13.36
CA GLY A 26 6.54 18.92 12.99
C GLY A 26 5.25 18.53 12.28
N GLU A 27 5.33 17.65 11.28
CA GLU A 27 4.17 17.08 10.58
C GLU A 27 3.25 16.33 11.53
N MET A 28 3.81 15.48 12.40
CA MET A 28 3.07 14.75 13.41
C MET A 28 2.36 15.70 14.39
N LYS A 29 3.05 16.77 14.83
CA LYS A 29 2.43 17.78 15.71
C LYS A 29 1.26 18.48 15.01
N TYR A 30 1.40 18.86 13.75
CA TYR A 30 0.31 19.46 12.98
C TYR A 30 -0.89 18.51 12.90
N LEU A 31 -0.67 17.27 12.46
CA LEU A 31 -1.70 16.26 12.33
C LEU A 31 -2.50 16.09 13.64
N ASN A 32 -1.81 16.00 14.78
CA ASN A 32 -2.42 15.86 16.11
C ASN A 32 -3.25 17.08 16.55
N ILE A 33 -2.94 18.27 16.04
CA ILE A 33 -3.67 19.50 16.36
C ILE A 33 -4.88 19.67 15.45
N THR A 34 -4.74 19.31 14.18
CA THR A 34 -5.74 19.54 13.13
C THR A 34 -6.85 18.49 13.13
N LEU A 35 -6.53 17.21 13.37
CA LEU A 35 -7.50 16.12 13.34
C LEU A 35 -7.66 15.50 14.74
N LYS A 36 -8.68 15.91 15.49
CA LYS A 36 -8.98 15.43 16.84
C LYS A 36 -10.32 14.71 16.95
N SER A 37 -11.17 14.82 15.93
CA SER A 37 -12.45 14.13 15.88
C SER A 37 -12.91 13.82 14.45
N ILE A 38 -14.01 13.08 14.35
CA ILE A 38 -14.64 12.75 13.06
C ILE A 38 -15.21 14.02 12.39
N GLU A 39 -15.62 15.02 13.18
CA GLU A 39 -16.05 16.32 12.66
C GLU A 39 -14.88 17.07 12.02
N ASP A 40 -13.68 17.02 12.62
CA ASP A 40 -12.48 17.61 12.02
C ASP A 40 -12.14 16.94 10.68
N LEU A 41 -12.28 15.60 10.60
CA LEU A 41 -12.08 14.86 9.35
C LEU A 41 -13.11 15.21 8.26
N ASN A 42 -14.32 15.63 8.65
CA ASN A 42 -15.35 16.08 7.71
C ASN A 42 -15.26 17.59 7.39
N SER A 43 -14.32 18.30 8.01
CA SER A 43 -14.05 19.73 7.78
C SER A 43 -12.92 19.93 6.76
N ASP A 44 -12.53 21.18 6.53
CA ASP A 44 -11.38 21.49 5.68
C ASP A 44 -10.07 21.30 6.45
N PHE A 45 -9.41 20.15 6.26
CA PHE A 45 -8.19 19.76 6.98
C PHE A 45 -6.95 19.64 6.08
N TYR A 46 -7.12 19.70 4.76
CA TYR A 46 -6.03 19.45 3.82
C TYR A 46 -5.07 20.64 3.74
N THR A 47 -3.78 20.36 3.63
CA THR A 47 -2.74 21.36 3.42
C THR A 47 -1.53 20.74 2.71
N ALA A 48 -0.85 21.55 1.91
CA ALA A 48 0.44 21.24 1.30
C ALA A 48 1.61 21.99 1.98
N GLU A 49 1.34 22.81 3.01
CA GLU A 49 2.33 23.74 3.57
C GLU A 49 3.24 23.11 4.63
N HIS A 50 2.90 21.91 5.13
CA HIS A 50 3.54 21.32 6.30
C HIS A 50 4.47 20.14 6.01
N GLY A 51 4.70 19.83 4.74
CA GLY A 51 5.62 18.78 4.30
C GLY A 51 4.95 17.74 3.42
N LEU A 52 5.74 17.15 2.51
CA LEU A 52 5.26 16.23 1.48
C LEU A 52 4.70 14.93 2.10
N ASN A 53 5.31 14.43 3.18
CA ASN A 53 4.89 13.16 3.78
C ASN A 53 3.51 13.31 4.41
N LEU A 54 3.29 14.41 5.11
CA LEU A 54 1.98 14.78 5.64
C LEU A 54 0.98 15.04 4.52
N GLU A 55 1.34 15.81 3.50
CA GLU A 55 0.44 16.11 2.38
C GLU A 55 -0.07 14.82 1.73
N VAL A 56 0.80 13.84 1.47
CA VAL A 56 0.40 12.53 0.92
C VAL A 56 -0.62 11.83 1.81
N LEU A 57 -0.44 11.86 3.14
CA LEU A 57 -1.41 11.29 4.07
C LEU A 57 -2.75 12.05 4.06
N LEU A 58 -2.71 13.38 4.15
CA LEU A 58 -3.93 14.20 4.19
C LEU A 58 -4.70 14.09 2.87
N PHE A 59 -4.00 14.09 1.74
CA PHE A 59 -4.60 13.90 0.43
C PHE A 59 -5.26 12.52 0.33
N PHE A 60 -4.61 11.46 0.81
CA PHE A 60 -5.22 10.14 0.89
C PHE A 60 -6.51 10.14 1.72
N LEU A 61 -6.47 10.68 2.94
CA LEU A 61 -7.64 10.76 3.81
C LEU A 61 -8.78 11.55 3.15
N LEU A 62 -8.46 12.67 2.50
CA LEU A 62 -9.43 13.51 1.81
C LEU A 62 -10.10 12.79 0.65
N LYS A 63 -9.31 12.09 -0.19
CA LYS A 63 -9.82 11.35 -1.35
C LYS A 63 -10.66 10.15 -0.96
N HIS A 64 -10.41 9.58 0.21
CA HIS A 64 -11.10 8.40 0.71
C HIS A 64 -12.10 8.69 1.83
N LEU A 65 -12.45 9.96 2.07
CA LEU A 65 -13.30 10.37 3.19
C LEU A 65 -14.58 9.52 3.30
N LYS A 66 -15.29 9.29 2.18
CA LYS A 66 -16.52 8.47 2.17
C LYS A 66 -16.29 7.03 2.63
N ASP A 67 -15.23 6.40 2.14
CA ASP A 67 -14.88 5.03 2.52
C ASP A 67 -14.50 4.95 3.99
N ILE A 68 -13.73 5.94 4.46
CA ILE A 68 -13.29 6.06 5.85
C ILE A 68 -14.50 6.25 6.78
N THR A 69 -15.44 7.13 6.44
CA THR A 69 -16.68 7.32 7.22
C THR A 69 -17.50 6.04 7.27
N LEU A 70 -17.62 5.32 6.15
CA LEU A 70 -18.39 4.06 6.11
C LEU A 70 -17.82 2.97 7.02
N ILE A 71 -16.50 2.79 7.07
CA ILE A 71 -15.87 1.80 7.96
C ILE A 71 -15.79 2.30 9.42
N TRP A 72 -15.75 3.62 9.63
CA TRP A 72 -15.83 4.23 10.96
C TRP A 72 -17.19 3.94 11.63
N GLU A 73 -18.28 4.09 10.88
CA GLU A 73 -19.64 3.82 11.33
C GLU A 73 -19.94 2.31 11.46
N ASP A 74 -19.39 1.50 10.55
CA ASP A 74 -19.59 0.05 10.52
C ASP A 74 -18.28 -0.70 10.25
N ARG A 75 -17.66 -1.13 11.35
CA ARG A 75 -16.36 -1.84 11.34
C ARG A 75 -16.42 -3.23 10.71
N SER A 76 -17.61 -3.76 10.40
CA SER A 76 -17.77 -5.05 9.73
C SER A 76 -17.46 -4.97 8.23
N LYS A 77 -17.42 -3.76 7.65
CA LYS A 77 -17.13 -3.51 6.23
C LYS A 77 -15.63 -3.62 5.90
N LYS A 78 -15.05 -4.78 6.21
CA LYS A 78 -13.61 -5.04 6.03
C LYS A 78 -13.16 -4.98 4.57
N GLU A 79 -14.06 -5.15 3.62
CA GLU A 79 -13.79 -4.98 2.18
C GLU A 79 -13.30 -3.56 1.84
N ILE A 80 -13.63 -2.57 2.66
CA ILE A 80 -13.18 -1.18 2.48
C ILE A 80 -11.66 -1.08 2.63
N LEU A 81 -11.06 -1.86 3.53
CA LEU A 81 -9.60 -1.85 3.73
C LEU A 81 -8.86 -2.22 2.44
N LEU A 82 -9.38 -3.21 1.70
CA LEU A 82 -8.81 -3.61 0.43
C LEU A 82 -8.91 -2.48 -0.62
N ARG A 83 -10.03 -1.76 -0.66
CA ARG A 83 -10.19 -0.59 -1.55
C ARG A 83 -9.22 0.53 -1.21
N LEU A 84 -9.00 0.78 0.09
CA LEU A 84 -8.04 1.77 0.57
C LEU A 84 -6.60 1.37 0.21
N TYR A 85 -6.23 0.10 0.41
CA TYR A 85 -4.90 -0.42 0.11
C TYR A 85 -4.57 -0.37 -1.38
N THR A 86 -5.51 -0.77 -2.23
CA THR A 86 -5.35 -0.85 -3.70
C THR A 86 -5.64 0.48 -4.40
N SER A 87 -5.77 1.57 -3.64
CA SER A 87 -6.01 2.89 -4.20
C SER A 87 -4.83 3.38 -5.04
N ASN A 88 -5.14 3.83 -6.25
CA ASN A 88 -4.16 4.46 -7.13
C ASN A 88 -3.77 5.89 -6.70
N ILE A 89 -4.43 6.47 -5.69
CA ILE A 89 -4.17 7.84 -5.22
C ILE A 89 -2.74 8.00 -4.70
N ILE A 90 -2.16 6.94 -4.12
CA ILE A 90 -0.83 6.96 -3.50
C ILE A 90 0.16 5.96 -4.11
N SER A 91 -0.22 5.22 -5.16
CA SER A 91 0.56 4.09 -5.68
C SER A 91 1.92 4.47 -6.29
N GLY A 92 2.09 5.73 -6.71
CA GLY A 92 3.34 6.29 -7.24
C GLY A 92 4.31 6.84 -6.18
N TYR A 93 3.83 7.08 -4.95
CA TYR A 93 4.56 7.76 -3.88
C TYR A 93 5.31 6.77 -2.98
N ASP A 94 6.42 7.22 -2.38
CA ASP A 94 6.94 6.57 -1.19
C ASP A 94 6.11 7.02 0.01
N CYS A 95 5.07 6.24 0.33
CA CYS A 95 4.06 6.62 1.30
C CYS A 95 4.11 5.78 2.59
N PHE A 96 3.25 6.14 3.53
CA PHE A 96 2.89 5.33 4.71
C PHE A 96 2.49 3.90 4.32
N ARG A 97 2.45 3.00 5.31
CA ARG A 97 2.18 1.57 5.12
C ARG A 97 0.86 1.19 5.74
N PHE A 98 0.27 0.12 5.22
CA PHE A 98 -0.88 -0.54 5.83
C PHE A 98 -0.42 -1.70 6.70
N ASP A 99 -1.13 -1.92 7.81
CA ASP A 99 -0.98 -3.10 8.65
C ASP A 99 -1.82 -4.25 8.08
N LEU A 100 -1.18 -5.06 7.25
CA LEU A 100 -1.82 -6.21 6.59
C LEU A 100 -2.32 -7.29 7.55
N SER A 101 -1.94 -7.26 8.84
CA SER A 101 -2.50 -8.18 9.83
C SER A 101 -4.01 -7.97 10.09
N LYS A 102 -4.55 -6.83 9.65
CA LYS A 102 -5.96 -6.44 9.82
C LYS A 102 -6.85 -6.80 8.63
N PHE A 103 -6.26 -7.32 7.58
CA PHE A 103 -6.94 -7.67 6.34
C PHE A 103 -7.39 -9.13 6.40
N GLU A 104 -8.57 -9.39 5.86
CA GLU A 104 -9.10 -10.76 5.80
C GLU A 104 -8.38 -11.56 4.72
N GLN A 105 -8.03 -12.80 5.05
CA GLN A 105 -7.57 -13.76 4.05
C GLN A 105 -8.77 -14.24 3.25
N THR A 106 -8.80 -13.88 1.97
CA THR A 106 -9.89 -14.26 1.04
C THR A 106 -9.40 -15.15 -0.10
N PHE A 107 -8.08 -15.27 -0.26
CA PHE A 107 -7.50 -16.19 -1.23
C PHE A 107 -7.56 -17.64 -0.72
N ASN A 108 -8.08 -18.54 -1.55
CA ASN A 108 -8.14 -19.97 -1.27
C ASN A 108 -6.95 -20.68 -1.91
N PRO A 109 -5.95 -21.13 -1.12
CA PRO A 109 -4.77 -21.77 -1.67
C PRO A 109 -5.08 -23.17 -2.21
N SER A 110 -4.34 -23.54 -3.25
CA SER A 110 -4.40 -24.84 -3.92
C SER A 110 -3.09 -25.64 -3.79
N GLY A 111 -2.09 -25.10 -3.08
CA GLY A 111 -0.79 -25.73 -2.88
C GLY A 111 0.16 -25.55 -4.06
N GLN A 112 -0.08 -24.57 -4.93
CA GLN A 112 0.74 -24.30 -6.10
C GLN A 112 1.92 -23.38 -5.76
N GLU A 113 3.04 -23.58 -6.45
CA GLU A 113 4.12 -22.57 -6.48
C GLU A 113 3.75 -21.49 -7.50
N LEU A 114 3.82 -20.24 -7.08
CA LEU A 114 3.58 -19.07 -7.93
C LEU A 114 4.91 -18.36 -8.19
N THR A 115 5.07 -17.85 -9.41
CA THR A 115 6.10 -16.85 -9.72
C THR A 115 5.42 -15.49 -9.86
N LEU A 116 5.82 -14.53 -9.03
CA LEU A 116 5.25 -13.19 -9.01
C LEU A 116 6.30 -12.13 -9.33
N TYR A 117 5.86 -10.95 -9.72
CA TYR A 117 6.70 -9.84 -10.14
C TYR A 117 6.31 -8.54 -9.46
N ARG A 118 7.28 -7.69 -9.15
CA ARG A 118 7.03 -6.40 -8.52
C ARG A 118 8.03 -5.37 -9.01
N ILE A 119 7.56 -4.16 -9.28
CA ILE A 119 8.42 -2.99 -9.37
C ILE A 119 8.50 -2.41 -7.96
N GLY A 120 9.68 -2.50 -7.36
CA GLY A 120 9.90 -1.97 -6.02
C GLY A 120 9.98 -0.45 -6.02
N ARG A 121 9.93 0.15 -4.82
CA ARG A 121 10.28 1.56 -4.62
C ARG A 121 11.78 1.77 -4.92
N ALA A 122 12.20 3.01 -5.15
CA ALA A 122 13.57 3.33 -5.57
C ALA A 122 14.67 2.75 -4.65
N ASN A 123 14.41 2.69 -3.34
CA ASN A 123 15.32 2.16 -2.33
C ASN A 123 14.91 0.77 -1.79
N GLU A 124 13.94 0.11 -2.43
CA GLU A 124 13.46 -1.20 -1.99
C GLU A 124 14.52 -2.26 -2.25
N THR A 125 14.76 -3.12 -1.26
CA THR A 125 15.73 -4.21 -1.34
C THR A 125 15.06 -5.55 -1.10
N ILE A 126 15.82 -6.64 -1.29
CA ILE A 126 15.36 -8.02 -1.05
C ILE A 126 14.92 -8.22 0.41
N GLU A 127 15.48 -7.46 1.35
CA GLU A 127 15.19 -7.52 2.78
C GLU A 127 14.00 -6.64 3.19
N SER A 128 13.47 -5.80 2.28
CA SER A 128 12.48 -4.76 2.60
C SER A 128 11.31 -4.73 1.60
N LEU A 129 10.91 -5.90 1.13
CA LEU A 129 9.89 -6.05 0.10
C LEU A 129 8.50 -5.62 0.54
N GLY A 130 7.79 -4.98 -0.38
CA GLY A 130 6.35 -4.77 -0.28
C GLY A 130 5.55 -6.06 -0.51
N ASN A 131 4.26 -5.99 -0.19
CA ASN A 131 3.36 -7.14 -0.23
C ASN A 131 2.46 -7.17 -1.47
N SER A 132 2.47 -6.12 -2.30
CA SER A 132 1.70 -6.05 -3.54
C SER A 132 2.56 -6.52 -4.73
N TRP A 133 2.08 -7.54 -5.44
CA TRP A 133 2.80 -8.22 -6.53
C TRP A 133 1.89 -8.52 -7.71
N ALA A 134 2.38 -8.32 -8.93
CA ALA A 134 1.71 -8.72 -10.15
C ALA A 134 1.94 -10.23 -10.42
N LYS A 135 0.89 -10.92 -10.84
CA LYS A 135 0.96 -12.33 -11.26
C LYS A 135 1.70 -12.55 -12.57
N ASP A 136 1.71 -11.54 -13.43
CA ASP A 136 2.27 -11.62 -14.77
C ASP A 136 2.78 -10.26 -15.25
N PHE A 137 3.42 -10.27 -16.42
CA PHE A 137 3.98 -9.07 -17.03
C PHE A 137 2.93 -8.09 -17.53
N THR A 138 1.72 -8.54 -17.86
CA THR A 138 0.62 -7.65 -18.26
C THR A 138 0.18 -6.82 -17.06
N GLY A 139 -0.03 -7.47 -15.91
CA GLY A 139 -0.33 -6.81 -14.65
C GLY A 139 0.75 -5.81 -14.25
N LEU A 140 2.03 -6.19 -14.38
CA LEU A 140 3.15 -5.31 -14.07
C LEU A 140 3.18 -4.06 -14.96
N LYS A 141 2.88 -4.19 -16.26
CA LYS A 141 2.77 -3.04 -17.18
C LYS A 141 1.61 -2.13 -16.82
N ASN A 142 0.47 -2.71 -16.45
CA ASN A 142 -0.70 -1.94 -16.07
C ASN A 142 -0.43 -1.12 -14.81
N TYR A 143 0.26 -1.70 -13.81
CA TYR A 143 0.70 -0.96 -12.61
C TYR A 143 1.60 0.22 -12.95
N VAL A 144 2.57 0.04 -13.86
CA VAL A 144 3.45 1.12 -14.33
C VAL A 144 2.66 2.27 -14.93
N GLN A 145 1.73 1.95 -15.82
CA GLN A 145 0.92 2.94 -16.52
C GLN A 145 -0.01 3.68 -15.56
N ALA A 146 -0.69 2.95 -14.66
CA ALA A 146 -1.60 3.53 -13.69
C ALA A 146 -0.89 4.45 -12.69
N SER A 147 0.35 4.10 -12.31
CA SER A 147 1.12 4.80 -11.28
C SER A 147 2.14 5.80 -11.85
N ALA A 148 2.15 6.02 -13.18
CA ALA A 148 3.10 6.89 -13.88
C ALA A 148 4.58 6.65 -13.50
N ILE A 149 4.96 5.38 -13.36
CA ILE A 149 6.29 4.99 -12.88
C ILE A 149 7.32 5.04 -14.01
N GLU A 150 8.44 5.72 -13.76
CA GLU A 150 9.64 5.61 -14.60
C GLU A 150 10.37 4.30 -14.31
N VAL A 151 10.06 3.26 -15.08
CA VAL A 151 10.51 1.87 -14.84
C VAL A 151 12.02 1.74 -14.72
N ASP A 152 12.79 2.50 -15.49
CA ASP A 152 14.25 2.41 -15.52
C ASP A 152 14.89 2.81 -14.19
N THR A 153 14.21 3.66 -13.41
CA THR A 153 14.68 4.17 -12.11
C THR A 153 14.42 3.24 -10.93
N ARG A 154 13.65 2.15 -11.13
CA ARG A 154 13.18 1.29 -10.03
C ARG A 154 13.68 -0.15 -10.17
N PRO A 155 13.97 -0.84 -9.05
CA PRO A 155 14.28 -2.26 -9.07
C PRO A 155 13.05 -3.08 -9.47
N ILE A 156 13.26 -4.17 -10.20
CA ILE A 156 12.20 -5.11 -10.55
C ILE A 156 12.55 -6.47 -10.01
N PHE A 157 11.68 -7.01 -9.17
CA PHE A 157 11.87 -8.28 -8.48
C PHE A 157 11.00 -9.36 -9.10
N SER A 158 11.50 -10.59 -9.05
CA SER A 158 10.73 -11.80 -9.24
C SER A 158 10.91 -12.69 -8.02
N ILE A 159 9.80 -13.26 -7.55
CA ILE A 159 9.79 -14.17 -6.40
C ILE A 159 9.09 -15.47 -6.73
N LYS A 160 9.45 -16.51 -5.97
CA LYS A 160 8.72 -17.77 -5.90
C LYS A 160 8.14 -17.94 -4.51
N ILE A 161 6.84 -18.21 -4.44
CA ILE A 161 6.10 -18.40 -3.20
C ILE A 161 5.14 -19.59 -3.33
N SER A 162 4.71 -20.14 -2.21
CA SER A 162 3.49 -20.95 -2.19
C SER A 162 2.27 -20.03 -2.29
N ASP A 163 1.22 -20.45 -2.98
CA ASP A 163 -0.04 -19.72 -3.06
C ASP A 163 -0.74 -19.57 -1.69
N SER A 164 -0.34 -20.31 -0.66
CA SER A 164 -0.76 -20.11 0.74
C SER A 164 -0.29 -18.78 1.34
N GLU A 165 0.71 -18.14 0.73
CA GLU A 165 1.24 -16.85 1.18
C GLU A 165 0.42 -15.66 0.65
N VAL A 166 -0.50 -15.91 -0.29
CA VAL A 166 -1.41 -14.90 -0.83
C VAL A 166 -2.53 -14.66 0.17
N LEU A 167 -2.68 -13.40 0.60
CA LEU A 167 -3.74 -12.97 1.49
C LEU A 167 -5.04 -12.79 0.72
N CYS A 168 -5.00 -12.02 -0.38
CA CYS A 168 -6.16 -11.71 -1.19
C CYS A 168 -5.76 -11.26 -2.62
N GLN A 169 -6.77 -11.16 -3.49
CA GLN A 169 -6.62 -10.52 -4.79
C GLN A 169 -6.75 -9.01 -4.63
N GLY A 170 -5.85 -8.26 -5.25
CA GLY A 170 -5.86 -6.80 -5.27
C GLY A 170 -6.56 -6.26 -6.51
N GLN A 171 -5.97 -5.23 -7.12
CA GLN A 171 -6.45 -4.63 -8.35
C GLN A 171 -6.44 -5.63 -9.52
N SER A 172 -7.63 -5.91 -10.04
CA SER A 172 -7.83 -6.88 -11.12
C SER A 172 -7.10 -6.50 -12.41
N GLN A 173 -7.06 -5.21 -12.75
CA GLN A 173 -6.35 -4.70 -13.93
C GLN A 173 -4.84 -4.93 -13.83
N GLU A 174 -4.29 -4.90 -12.63
CA GLU A 174 -2.86 -5.10 -12.37
C GLU A 174 -2.52 -6.58 -12.11
N SER A 175 -3.51 -7.47 -12.21
CA SER A 175 -3.39 -8.88 -11.85
C SER A 175 -2.70 -9.04 -10.50
N GLU A 176 -3.10 -8.22 -9.53
CA GLU A 176 -2.42 -8.05 -8.26
C GLU A 176 -2.77 -9.17 -7.29
N PHE A 177 -1.74 -9.72 -6.65
CA PHE A 177 -1.84 -10.47 -5.42
C PHE A 177 -1.20 -9.69 -4.28
N ILE A 178 -1.92 -9.63 -3.17
CA ILE A 178 -1.44 -9.07 -1.92
C ILE A 178 -1.01 -10.26 -1.05
N LEU A 179 0.24 -10.24 -0.61
CA LEU A 179 0.83 -11.28 0.21
C LEU A 179 0.68 -10.96 1.69
N ASN A 180 0.73 -11.99 2.53
CA ASN A 180 0.77 -11.83 3.98
C ASN A 180 1.95 -10.94 4.43
N LYS A 181 1.82 -10.20 5.55
CA LYS A 181 2.85 -9.26 6.06
C LYS A 181 4.25 -9.88 6.10
N ASN A 182 4.36 -11.12 6.57
CA ASN A 182 5.62 -11.85 6.74
C ASN A 182 5.71 -13.06 5.80
N PHE A 183 5.30 -12.87 4.54
CA PHE A 183 5.26 -13.95 3.57
C PHE A 183 6.63 -14.63 3.41
N LYS A 184 6.61 -15.93 3.18
CA LYS A 184 7.83 -16.72 2.92
C LYS A 184 8.02 -16.91 1.43
N CYS A 185 9.25 -16.70 0.95
CA CYS A 185 9.62 -17.00 -0.43
C CYS A 185 10.74 -18.05 -0.47
N SER A 186 10.67 -18.93 -1.47
CA SER A 186 11.69 -19.97 -1.74
C SER A 186 12.80 -19.46 -2.66
N GLY A 187 12.54 -18.35 -3.35
CA GLY A 187 13.51 -17.70 -4.20
C GLY A 187 13.12 -16.25 -4.46
N ILE A 188 14.10 -15.38 -4.45
CA ILE A 188 13.96 -13.98 -4.82
C ILE A 188 15.12 -13.58 -5.72
N ARG A 189 14.79 -12.78 -6.74
CA ARG A 189 15.76 -12.35 -7.73
C ARG A 189 15.44 -10.94 -8.22
N LEU A 190 16.46 -10.11 -8.30
CA LEU A 190 16.42 -8.87 -9.05
C LEU A 190 16.55 -9.18 -10.55
N LEU A 191 15.63 -8.67 -11.37
CA LEU A 191 15.66 -8.85 -12.82
C LEU A 191 16.78 -8.02 -13.44
N ARG A 192 17.53 -8.63 -14.36
CA ARG A 192 18.62 -7.97 -15.09
C ARG A 192 18.06 -7.08 -16.21
N ALA A 193 18.89 -6.17 -16.71
CA ALA A 193 18.50 -5.23 -17.75
C ALA A 193 17.91 -5.93 -19.00
N GLU A 194 18.51 -7.04 -19.45
CA GLU A 194 18.05 -7.77 -20.64
C GLU A 194 16.67 -8.41 -20.44
N GLU A 195 16.33 -8.79 -19.22
CA GLU A 195 15.02 -9.34 -18.87
C GLU A 195 13.98 -8.23 -18.78
N ARG A 196 14.36 -7.09 -18.18
CA ARG A 196 13.50 -5.90 -18.09
C ARG A 196 13.13 -5.39 -19.48
N SER A 197 14.07 -5.36 -20.42
CA SER A 197 13.81 -4.98 -21.81
C SER A 197 12.75 -5.86 -22.47
N LYS A 198 12.74 -7.18 -22.22
CA LYS A 198 11.70 -8.08 -22.79
C LYS A 198 10.31 -7.85 -22.20
N ILE A 199 10.24 -7.21 -21.04
CA ILE A 199 8.98 -6.86 -20.42
C ILE A 199 8.49 -5.55 -21.03
N PHE A 200 9.30 -4.47 -21.00
CA PHE A 200 8.81 -3.11 -21.26
C PHE A 200 9.10 -2.54 -22.65
N ILE A 201 9.89 -3.22 -23.49
CA ILE A 201 10.19 -2.84 -24.88
C ILE A 201 9.52 -3.85 -25.81
#